data_AF-A0AAV2MH22-F1
#
_entry.id   AF-A0AAV2MH22-F1
#
_cell.length_a   1.000
_cell.length_b   1.000
_cell.length_c   1.000
_cell.angle_alpha   90.00
_cell.angle_beta   90.00
_cell.angle_gamma   90.00
#
_symmetry.space_group_name_H-M   'P 1'
#
loop_
_entity.id
_entity.type
_entity.pdbx_description
1 polymer ?
#
loop_
_entity_poly.entity_id
_entity_poly.type
_entity_poly.pdbx_seq_one_letter_code
_entity_poly.pdbx_strand_id
1 'polypeptide(L)'
;MLVFRVETDTDHIKITPSQSSLHALTVCHRERPYTNVDYAPNKWHSICTTWDWSSGLLQLWLNGQPLTKKYINGNAIIVLGQEQDSHGGGFDIKQSFQGMLTDVHMWNYVLSTCEIQSYMKDQFYTPGNVVTWKALDFAITGNVQIEDKQTSCNN
;
A
#
# COMPACT_ATOMS: atom_id res chain seq x y z
N MET A 1 3.61 3.02 -12.64
CA MET A 1 3.08 3.80 -11.51
C MET A 1 1.60 3.94 -11.71
N LEU A 2 0.85 3.96 -10.62
CA LEU A 2 -0.58 4.22 -10.57
C LEU A 2 -0.76 5.68 -10.17
N VAL A 3 -1.58 6.44 -10.88
CA VAL A 3 -1.72 7.88 -10.68
C VAL A 3 -3.17 8.22 -10.40
N PHE A 4 -3.40 8.79 -9.22
CA PHE A 4 -4.69 9.26 -8.71
C PHE A 4 -4.69 10.79 -8.81
N ARG A 5 -5.37 11.34 -9.81
CA ARG A 5 -5.23 12.76 -10.19
C ARG A 5 -6.15 13.70 -9.43
N VAL A 6 -7.29 13.21 -8.96
CA VAL A 6 -8.35 14.01 -8.34
C VAL A 6 -8.85 13.33 -7.10
N GLU A 7 -9.38 14.12 -6.16
CA GLU A 7 -10.17 13.58 -5.05
C GLU A 7 -11.47 12.99 -5.60
N THR A 8 -11.78 11.76 -5.19
CA THR A 8 -13.01 11.07 -5.55
C THR A 8 -13.24 9.92 -4.60
N ASP A 9 -14.49 9.52 -4.41
CA ASP A 9 -14.92 8.32 -3.70
C ASP A 9 -14.93 7.06 -4.60
N THR A 10 -14.50 7.16 -5.87
CA THR A 10 -14.58 6.05 -6.84
C THR A 10 -13.24 5.51 -7.32
N ASP A 11 -12.21 6.35 -7.46
CA ASP A 11 -10.90 5.91 -7.98
C ASP A 11 -10.21 5.02 -6.97
N HIS A 12 -10.14 3.73 -7.26
CA HIS A 12 -9.45 2.76 -6.42
C HIS A 12 -8.93 1.59 -7.22
N ILE A 13 -7.95 0.91 -6.62
CA ILE A 13 -7.48 -0.38 -7.08
C ILE A 13 -7.82 -1.42 -6.04
N LYS A 14 -8.56 -2.43 -6.48
CA LYS A 14 -8.81 -3.61 -5.67
C LYS A 14 -7.78 -4.67 -6.04
N ILE A 15 -7.03 -5.10 -5.03
CA ILE A 15 -6.13 -6.24 -5.14
C ILE A 15 -6.89 -7.45 -4.59
N THR A 16 -7.00 -8.50 -5.40
CA THR A 16 -7.59 -9.76 -4.97
C THR A 16 -6.46 -10.78 -4.81
N PRO A 17 -6.03 -11.08 -3.57
CA PRO A 17 -5.02 -12.10 -3.34
C PRO A 17 -5.47 -13.44 -3.93
N SER A 18 -4.53 -14.18 -4.53
CA SER A 18 -4.78 -15.53 -5.02
C SER A 18 -5.10 -16.54 -3.91
N GLN A 19 -4.76 -16.22 -2.66
CA GLN A 19 -5.06 -17.03 -1.47
C GLN A 19 -6.28 -16.47 -0.74
N SER A 20 -7.28 -17.33 -0.51
CA SER A 20 -8.56 -16.96 0.10
C SER A 20 -8.52 -16.80 1.63
N SER A 21 -7.46 -17.25 2.30
CA SER A 21 -7.31 -17.16 3.76
C SER A 21 -5.86 -16.88 4.15
N LEU A 22 -5.59 -15.67 4.62
CA LEU A 22 -4.28 -15.24 5.10
C LEU A 22 -4.31 -15.16 6.63
N HIS A 23 -3.43 -15.92 7.29
CA HIS A 23 -3.25 -15.85 8.75
C HIS A 23 -2.32 -14.70 9.18
N ALA A 24 -1.51 -14.21 8.25
CA ALA A 24 -0.70 -13.03 8.43
C ALA A 24 -0.47 -12.39 7.06
N LEU A 25 -0.19 -11.10 7.04
CA LEU A 25 0.21 -10.41 5.83
C LEU A 25 1.14 -9.25 6.12
N THR A 26 1.96 -8.95 5.12
CA THR A 26 2.65 -7.66 5.00
C THR A 26 2.29 -7.08 3.66
N VAL A 27 1.89 -5.81 3.61
CA VAL A 27 1.69 -5.05 2.37
C VAL A 27 2.66 -3.88 2.42
N CYS A 28 3.47 -3.73 1.40
CA CYS A 28 4.37 -2.61 1.25
C CYS A 28 4.14 -1.93 -0.10
N HIS A 29 4.22 -0.61 -0.13
CA HIS A 29 4.15 0.18 -1.34
C HIS A 29 4.94 1.48 -1.18
N ARG A 30 5.15 2.16 -2.30
CA ARG A 30 5.69 3.51 -2.33
C ARG A 30 4.66 4.46 -2.87
N GLU A 31 4.54 5.61 -2.23
CA GLU A 31 3.60 6.64 -2.64
C GLU A 31 4.21 8.03 -2.58
N ARG A 32 3.70 8.91 -3.44
CA ARG A 32 4.04 10.32 -3.53
C ARG A 32 2.74 11.11 -3.54
N PRO A 33 2.23 11.55 -2.38
CA PRO A 33 1.03 12.36 -2.33
C PRO A 33 1.27 13.76 -2.89
N TYR A 34 0.27 14.36 -3.51
CA TYR A 34 0.35 15.75 -3.98
C TYR A 34 0.09 16.75 -2.86
N THR A 35 -0.87 16.43 -1.99
CA THR A 35 -1.38 17.29 -0.93
C THR A 35 -1.63 16.44 0.31
N ASN A 36 -0.58 16.08 1.05
CA ASN A 36 -0.75 15.44 2.36
C ASN A 36 -0.10 16.30 3.45
N VAL A 37 -0.84 16.46 4.56
CA VAL A 37 -0.47 17.29 5.71
C VAL A 37 0.30 16.47 6.75
N ASP A 38 0.16 15.14 6.75
CA ASP A 38 0.72 14.26 7.78
C ASP A 38 2.20 13.90 7.53
N TYR A 39 2.67 13.99 6.28
CA TYR A 39 4.07 13.81 5.89
C TYR A 39 4.38 14.55 4.59
N ALA A 40 5.68 14.77 4.32
CA ALA A 40 6.16 15.71 3.32
C ALA A 40 5.49 15.56 1.93
N PRO A 41 4.68 16.53 1.47
CA PRO A 41 4.00 16.42 0.18
C PRO A 41 5.01 16.44 -0.97
N ASN A 42 4.63 15.84 -2.09
CA ASN A 42 5.41 15.74 -3.32
C ASN A 42 6.77 15.02 -3.17
N LYS A 43 6.96 14.23 -2.11
CA LYS A 43 8.10 13.34 -1.90
C LYS A 43 7.67 11.88 -1.93
N TRP A 44 8.60 10.99 -2.29
CA TRP A 44 8.36 9.56 -2.21
C TRP A 44 8.47 9.10 -0.76
N HIS A 45 7.48 8.35 -0.33
CA HIS A 45 7.39 7.70 0.97
C HIS A 45 7.27 6.20 0.75
N SER A 46 7.94 5.42 1.59
CA SER A 46 7.78 3.97 1.62
C SER A 46 6.93 3.60 2.82
N ILE A 47 5.86 2.89 2.57
CA ILE A 47 4.88 2.47 3.57
C ILE A 47 4.86 0.95 3.60
N CYS A 48 4.80 0.39 4.80
CA CYS A 48 4.44 -1.00 5.00
C CYS A 48 3.41 -1.11 6.11
N THR A 49 2.50 -2.05 5.97
CA THR A 49 1.53 -2.44 6.98
C THR A 49 1.67 -3.94 7.20
N THR A 50 1.80 -4.37 8.45
CA THR A 50 1.75 -5.79 8.80
C THR A 50 0.50 -6.06 9.59
N TRP A 51 -0.03 -7.26 9.45
CA TRP A 51 -1.10 -7.75 10.28
C TRP A 51 -0.93 -9.25 10.54
N ASP A 52 -1.12 -9.65 11.79
CA ASP A 52 -1.13 -11.04 12.23
C ASP A 52 -2.49 -11.37 12.84
N TRP A 53 -3.21 -12.31 12.24
CA TRP A 53 -4.54 -12.74 12.69
C TRP A 53 -4.48 -13.33 14.11
N SER A 54 -3.40 -14.04 14.45
CA SER A 54 -3.33 -14.78 15.71
C SER A 54 -3.25 -13.86 16.93
N SER A 55 -2.46 -12.79 16.85
CA SER A 55 -2.39 -11.74 17.86
C SER A 55 -3.38 -10.59 17.65
N GLY A 56 -3.94 -10.46 16.45
CA GLY A 56 -4.71 -9.30 16.01
C GLY A 56 -3.85 -8.05 15.79
N LEU A 57 -2.53 -8.13 15.92
CA LEU A 57 -1.65 -6.95 15.86
C LEU A 57 -1.49 -6.46 14.42
N LEU A 58 -1.98 -5.25 14.18
CA LEU A 58 -1.64 -4.42 13.03
C LEU A 58 -0.60 -3.38 13.44
N GLN A 59 0.38 -3.16 12.57
CA GLN A 59 1.37 -2.11 12.74
C GLN A 59 1.61 -1.41 11.40
N LEU A 60 1.92 -0.12 11.46
CA LEU A 60 2.28 0.71 10.30
C LEU A 60 3.76 1.08 10.36
N TRP A 61 4.39 1.21 9.21
CA TRP A 61 5.75 1.71 9.05
C TRP A 61 5.76 2.81 7.99
N LEU A 62 6.49 3.88 8.27
CA LEU A 62 6.73 4.98 7.34
C LEU A 62 8.23 5.27 7.26
N ASN A 63 8.81 5.19 6.07
CA ASN A 63 10.21 5.53 5.82
C ASN A 63 11.21 4.84 6.77
N GLY A 64 10.97 3.58 7.08
CA GLY A 64 11.82 2.72 7.92
C GLY A 64 11.50 2.79 9.41
N GLN A 65 10.62 3.70 9.83
CA GLN A 65 10.24 3.89 11.22
C GLN A 65 8.90 3.23 11.53
N PRO A 66 8.80 2.44 12.63
CA PRO A 66 7.53 1.92 13.08
C PRO A 66 6.65 3.07 13.62
N LEU A 67 5.38 3.05 13.25
CA LEU A 67 4.34 3.96 13.72
C LEU A 67 3.33 3.20 14.60
N THR A 68 2.10 3.71 14.66
CA THR A 68 0.99 3.21 15.47
C THR A 68 0.78 1.71 15.34
N LYS A 69 0.53 1.08 16.48
CA LYS A 69 0.04 -0.30 16.59
C LYS A 69 -1.45 -0.28 16.93
N LYS A 70 -2.22 -1.18 16.33
CA LYS A 70 -3.64 -1.36 16.60
C LYS A 70 -3.96 -2.84 16.66
N TYR A 71 -4.89 -3.24 17.52
CA TYR A 71 -5.40 -4.60 17.52
C TYR A 71 -6.72 -4.63 16.75
N ILE A 72 -6.78 -5.43 15.69
CA ILE A 72 -7.97 -5.58 14.85
C ILE A 72 -8.29 -7.07 14.68
N ASN A 73 -9.58 -7.38 14.74
CA ASN A 73 -10.13 -8.71 14.46
C ASN A 73 -10.98 -8.62 13.20
N GLY A 74 -10.85 -9.57 12.27
CA GLY A 74 -11.67 -9.63 11.06
C GLY A 74 -10.86 -9.96 9.79
N ASN A 75 -11.57 -10.16 8.68
CA ASN A 75 -10.94 -10.48 7.41
C ASN A 75 -10.37 -9.20 6.78
N ALA A 76 -9.17 -9.30 6.22
CA ALA A 76 -8.53 -8.19 5.54
C ALA A 76 -8.90 -8.18 4.05
N ILE A 77 -9.21 -6.99 3.52
CA ILE A 77 -9.12 -6.73 2.09
C ILE A 77 -8.25 -5.52 1.86
N ILE A 78 -7.63 -5.47 0.68
CA ILE A 78 -6.66 -4.45 0.34
C ILE A 78 -7.25 -3.59 -0.78
N VAL A 79 -7.47 -2.34 -0.43
CA VAL A 79 -7.88 -1.27 -1.33
C VAL A 79 -6.77 -0.22 -1.34
N LEU A 80 -6.35 0.18 -2.54
CA LEU A 80 -5.43 1.30 -2.72
C LEU A 80 -6.20 2.48 -3.31
N GLY A 81 -5.92 3.68 -2.81
CA GLY A 81 -6.56 4.91 -3.27
C GLY A 81 -7.66 5.44 -2.35
N GLN A 82 -8.21 4.60 -1.46
CA GLN A 82 -9.37 4.93 -0.61
C GLN A 82 -9.20 4.41 0.80
N GLU A 83 -9.72 5.16 1.77
CA GLU A 83 -9.95 4.73 3.16
C GLU A 83 -11.28 3.94 3.24
N GLN A 84 -11.36 2.90 4.08
CA GLN A 84 -12.50 1.98 4.12
C GLN A 84 -13.31 2.14 5.40
N ASP A 85 -14.50 2.77 5.34
CA ASP A 85 -15.46 2.79 6.46
C ASP A 85 -16.26 1.48 6.61
N SER A 86 -16.25 0.63 5.58
CA SER A 86 -16.86 -0.70 5.59
C SER A 86 -16.03 -1.69 4.78
N HIS A 87 -16.31 -2.98 4.90
CA HIS A 87 -15.54 -4.02 4.20
C HIS A 87 -15.62 -3.85 2.67
N GLY A 88 -14.60 -3.22 2.09
CA GLY A 88 -14.49 -2.92 0.66
C GLY A 88 -15.32 -1.78 0.13
N GLY A 89 -15.75 -0.86 0.99
CA GLY A 89 -16.50 0.31 0.58
C GLY A 89 -16.66 1.31 1.72
N GLY A 90 -17.65 2.20 1.59
CA GLY A 90 -17.79 3.34 2.50
C GLY A 90 -16.66 4.34 2.28
N PHE A 91 -16.42 4.70 1.01
CA PHE A 91 -15.38 5.64 0.64
C PHE A 91 -15.90 7.07 0.78
N ASP A 92 -15.09 7.95 1.38
CA ASP A 92 -15.36 9.40 1.44
C ASP A 92 -14.36 10.13 0.55
N ILE A 93 -14.87 11.06 -0.27
CA ILE A 93 -14.07 11.87 -1.19
C ILE A 93 -12.90 12.59 -0.49
N LYS A 94 -13.08 13.05 0.74
CA LYS A 94 -12.08 13.79 1.53
C LYS A 94 -11.01 12.88 2.14
N GLN A 95 -11.22 11.57 2.11
CA GLN A 95 -10.29 10.55 2.60
C GLN A 95 -9.62 9.78 1.45
N SER A 96 -9.81 10.24 0.21
CA SER A 96 -9.20 9.65 -0.97
C SER A 96 -7.73 10.07 -1.12
N PHE A 97 -6.91 9.16 -1.65
CA PHE A 97 -5.51 9.43 -1.93
C PHE A 97 -5.37 10.14 -3.29
N GLN A 98 -4.71 11.30 -3.28
CA GLN A 98 -4.31 12.01 -4.48
C GLN A 98 -2.78 12.00 -4.62
N GLY A 99 -2.28 11.36 -5.66
CA GLY A 99 -0.83 11.21 -5.86
C GLY A 99 -0.43 10.09 -6.79
N MET A 100 0.82 9.65 -6.64
CA MET A 100 1.39 8.53 -7.39
C MET A 100 1.68 7.37 -6.44
N LEU A 101 1.43 6.14 -6.89
CA LEU A 101 1.73 4.91 -6.15
C LEU A 101 2.51 3.94 -7.05
N THR A 102 3.46 3.21 -6.47
CA THR A 102 4.26 2.22 -7.18
C THR A 102 4.79 1.15 -6.24
N ASP A 103 5.40 0.10 -6.80
CA ASP A 103 6.22 -0.86 -6.05
C ASP A 103 5.41 -1.61 -4.99
N VAL A 104 4.16 -1.96 -5.31
CA VAL A 104 3.26 -2.71 -4.41
C VAL A 104 3.72 -4.16 -4.32
N HIS A 105 3.94 -4.61 -3.10
CA HIS A 105 4.26 -5.99 -2.77
C HIS A 105 3.44 -6.47 -1.58
N MET A 106 3.12 -7.76 -1.60
CA MET A 106 2.40 -8.42 -0.51
C MET A 106 2.98 -9.80 -0.21
N TRP A 107 3.13 -10.07 1.08
CA TRP A 107 3.54 -11.36 1.62
C TRP A 107 2.42 -11.96 2.47
N ASN A 108 2.30 -13.29 2.52
CA ASN A 108 1.37 -14.01 3.40
C ASN A 108 1.95 -14.29 4.80
N TYR A 109 2.91 -13.48 5.23
CA TYR A 109 3.54 -13.53 6.55
C TYR A 109 3.97 -12.13 6.99
N VAL A 110 4.24 -11.97 8.28
CA VAL A 110 4.82 -10.73 8.83
C VAL A 110 6.32 -10.70 8.51
N LEU A 111 6.75 -9.73 7.71
CA LEU A 111 8.17 -9.49 7.45
C LEU A 111 8.87 -9.05 8.75
N SER A 112 10.13 -9.43 8.91
CA SER A 112 10.97 -8.90 9.97
C SER A 112 11.24 -7.40 9.77
N THR A 113 11.59 -6.71 10.86
CA THR A 113 12.00 -5.30 10.80
C THR A 113 13.13 -5.07 9.80
N CYS A 114 14.07 -6.01 9.69
CA CYS A 114 15.18 -5.91 8.74
C CYS A 114 14.69 -5.98 7.29
N GLU A 115 13.80 -6.92 6.96
CA GLU A 115 13.22 -7.04 5.62
C GLU A 115 12.41 -5.80 5.23
N ILE A 116 11.61 -5.26 6.15
CA ILE A 116 10.86 -4.01 5.96
C ILE A 116 11.83 -2.86 5.67
N GLN A 117 12.89 -2.73 6.46
CA GLN A 117 13.89 -1.68 6.25
C GLN A 117 14.64 -1.84 4.93
N SER A 118 14.96 -3.08 4.53
CA SER A 118 15.60 -3.36 3.24
C SER A 118 14.70 -2.95 2.08
N TYR A 119 13.40 -3.26 2.14
CA TYR A 119 12.41 -2.77 1.17
C TYR A 119 12.39 -1.23 1.13
N MET A 120 12.21 -0.58 2.27
CA MET A 120 12.04 0.88 2.34
C MET A 120 13.29 1.66 1.89
N LYS A 121 14.48 1.08 2.06
CA LYS A 121 15.76 1.65 1.60
C LYS A 121 16.11 1.32 0.14
N ASP A 122 15.23 0.63 -0.57
CA ASP A 122 15.50 0.15 -1.94
C ASP A 122 16.76 -0.75 -2.03
N GLN A 123 16.99 -1.55 -0.99
CA GLN A 123 18.07 -2.53 -0.92
C GLN A 123 17.57 -3.90 -1.43
N PHE A 124 18.37 -4.95 -1.23
CA PHE A 124 17.93 -6.30 -1.54
C PHE A 124 16.78 -6.74 -0.61
N TYR A 125 15.60 -6.95 -1.19
CA TYR A 125 14.44 -7.55 -0.53
C TYR A 125 13.83 -8.64 -1.41
N THR A 126 13.18 -9.62 -0.78
CA THR A 126 12.49 -10.70 -1.49
C THR A 126 11.16 -10.17 -2.02
N PRO A 127 10.84 -10.27 -3.33
CA PRO A 127 9.54 -9.87 -3.84
C PRO A 127 8.38 -10.59 -3.13
N GLY A 128 7.25 -9.89 -2.97
CA GLY A 128 6.04 -10.46 -2.39
C GLY A 128 5.59 -11.75 -3.07
N ASN A 129 5.27 -12.78 -2.27
CA ASN A 129 4.83 -14.09 -2.74
C ASN A 129 3.31 -14.18 -2.98
N VAL A 130 2.55 -13.18 -2.53
CA VAL A 130 1.10 -13.05 -2.83
C VAL A 130 0.88 -12.04 -3.94
N VAL A 131 1.55 -10.89 -3.82
CA VAL A 131 1.51 -9.81 -4.82
C VAL A 131 2.93 -9.34 -5.08
N THR A 132 3.28 -9.23 -6.35
CA THR A 132 4.52 -8.59 -6.76
C THR A 132 4.20 -7.53 -7.81
N TRP A 133 4.84 -6.37 -7.72
CA TRP A 133 4.62 -5.26 -8.63
C TRP A 133 4.74 -5.66 -10.11
N LYS A 134 5.65 -6.59 -10.43
CA LYS A 134 5.90 -7.06 -11.80
C LYS A 134 4.82 -7.98 -12.36
N ALA A 135 4.00 -8.59 -11.51
CA ALA A 135 2.95 -9.54 -11.88
C ALA A 135 1.67 -9.27 -11.08
N LEU A 136 1.39 -7.98 -10.85
CA LEU A 136 0.23 -7.53 -10.10
C LEU A 136 -1.02 -7.82 -10.95
N ASP A 137 -1.94 -8.63 -10.41
CA ASP A 137 -3.30 -8.77 -10.92
C ASP A 137 -4.22 -7.85 -10.11
N PHE A 138 -4.93 -6.96 -10.80
CA PHE A 138 -5.70 -5.91 -10.17
C PHE A 138 -6.86 -5.43 -11.02
N ALA A 139 -7.90 -4.94 -10.36
CA ALA A 139 -9.02 -4.27 -11.00
C ALA A 139 -8.96 -2.77 -10.69
N ILE A 140 -9.02 -1.95 -11.74
CA ILE A 140 -9.21 -0.50 -11.64
C ILE A 140 -10.71 -0.21 -11.64
N THR A 141 -11.14 0.63 -10.70
CA THR A 141 -12.42 1.33 -10.75
C THR A 141 -12.14 2.83 -10.88
N GLY A 142 -12.91 3.54 -11.70
CA GLY A 142 -12.74 4.98 -11.93
C GLY A 142 -11.62 5.30 -12.93
N ASN A 143 -10.90 6.40 -12.70
CA ASN A 143 -9.96 7.02 -13.65
C ASN A 143 -8.48 6.93 -13.23
N VAL A 144 -8.10 5.86 -12.53
CA VAL A 144 -6.69 5.60 -12.17
C VAL A 144 -5.84 5.38 -13.42
N GLN A 145 -4.80 6.19 -13.59
CA GLN A 145 -3.91 6.10 -14.75
C GLN A 145 -2.71 5.20 -14.48
N ILE A 146 -2.24 4.48 -15.50
CA ILE A 146 -0.99 3.72 -15.47
C ILE A 146 0.06 4.51 -16.25
N GLU A 147 1.14 4.92 -15.59
CA GLU A 147 2.25 5.69 -16.17
C GLU A 147 3.60 5.02 -15.91
N ASP A 148 4.60 5.22 -16.77
CA ASP A 148 5.95 4.73 -16.51
C ASP A 148 6.54 5.36 -15.25
N LYS A 149 7.43 4.63 -14.56
CA LYS A 149 8.14 5.20 -13.39
C LYS A 149 8.94 6.40 -13.85
N GLN A 150 8.70 7.55 -13.23
CA GLN A 150 9.51 8.74 -13.44
C GLN A 150 10.94 8.45 -12.97
N THR A 151 11.82 8.07 -13.88
CA THR A 151 13.25 8.06 -13.66
C THR A 151 13.75 9.46 -13.87
N SER A 152 14.35 10.06 -12.84
CA SER A 152 15.14 11.27 -13.02
C SER A 152 16.19 10.99 -14.09
N CYS A 153 16.27 11.83 -15.12
CA CYS A 153 17.44 11.84 -15.99
C CYS A 153 18.63 12.30 -15.15
N ASN A 154 19.40 11.36 -14.61
CA ASN A 154 20.68 11.68 -14.01
C ASN A 154 21.68 11.83 -15.16
N ASN A 155 22.12 13.06 -15.43
CA ASN A 155 23.35 13.33 -16.16
C ASN A 155 24.57 12.98 -15.30
#